data_AF-A0AAU7DRV4-F1
#
_entry.id   AF-A0AAU7DRV4-F1
#
_cell.length_a   1.000
_cell.length_b   1.000
_cell.length_c   1.000
_cell.angle_alpha   90.00
_cell.angle_beta   90.00
_cell.angle_gamma   90.00
#
_symmetry.space_group_name_H-M   'P 1'
#
loop_
_entity.id
_entity.type
_entity.pdbx_description
1 polymer ?
#
loop_
_entity_poly.entity_id
_entity_poly.type
_entity_poly.pdbx_seq_one_letter_code
_entity_poly.pdbx_strand_id
1 'polypeptide(L)'
;MNFFRRKPQVSSLPADISESWDAQAKQIVVHIPLDATGKDSSVIADTLSDSVIATVQAVQAGEFGHTIPEGVTGATVRVQVDTGTTALGELPNRTLDILRERVGKSMEITVHTEPLPEGTIVEEETPNESMIPQIPRTGANGEKLGLWASLKAAAEEQAAQVQAQQPALTPTEGLDPAFFTWDEENNALRAEIVLLAKENADRQTQTDINHLVEQTIASLGAPDTKALIPEGNKDYGIWLTVAVNDDAVGPLTRKKLEQGEDQFAGTRVDFVVMIEPRAAIEEMLAG
;
A
#
# COMPACT_ATOMS: atom_id res chain seq x y z
N MET A 1 -17.06 -13.90 -37.66
CA MET A 1 -16.56 -13.87 -36.27
C MET A 1 -17.03 -12.55 -35.65
N ASN A 2 -18.07 -12.63 -34.82
CA ASN A 2 -18.65 -11.47 -34.15
C ASN A 2 -17.72 -11.00 -33.02
N PHE A 3 -17.08 -9.85 -33.21
CA PHE A 3 -16.47 -9.12 -32.12
C PHE A 3 -17.60 -8.56 -31.25
N PHE A 4 -17.75 -9.08 -30.04
CA PHE A 4 -18.59 -8.50 -29.00
C PHE A 4 -18.04 -7.11 -28.64
N ARG A 5 -18.48 -6.07 -29.36
CA ARG A 5 -18.47 -4.71 -28.81
C ARG A 5 -19.49 -4.71 -27.66
N ARG A 6 -19.01 -4.79 -26.42
CA ARG A 6 -19.80 -4.31 -25.27
C ARG A 6 -20.11 -2.85 -25.59
N LYS A 7 -21.38 -2.53 -25.85
CA LYS A 7 -21.85 -1.14 -25.78
C LYS A 7 -21.51 -0.67 -24.37
N PRO A 8 -20.79 0.44 -24.17
CA PRO A 8 -20.68 1.03 -22.85
C PRO A 8 -22.12 1.27 -22.37
N GLN A 9 -22.47 0.71 -21.21
CA GLN A 9 -23.66 1.15 -20.50
C GLN A 9 -23.46 2.65 -20.30
N VAL A 10 -24.38 3.43 -20.84
CA VAL A 10 -24.48 4.85 -20.54
C VAL A 10 -24.81 4.91 -19.06
N SER A 11 -23.80 5.11 -18.22
CA SER A 11 -24.00 5.53 -16.84
C SER A 11 -24.70 6.87 -16.95
N SER A 12 -25.99 6.92 -16.59
CA SER A 12 -26.73 8.17 -16.49
C SER A 12 -25.93 9.12 -15.61
N LEU A 13 -25.62 10.31 -16.11
CA LEU A 13 -25.02 11.38 -15.33
C LEU A 13 -25.75 11.53 -13.99
N PRO A 14 -25.01 11.61 -12.87
CA PRO A 14 -25.58 12.03 -11.60
C PRO A 14 -26.39 13.32 -11.76
N ALA A 15 -27.58 13.38 -11.16
CA ALA A 15 -28.58 14.42 -11.42
C ALA A 15 -28.12 15.85 -11.04
N ASP A 16 -27.12 15.95 -10.17
CA ASP A 16 -26.70 17.21 -9.56
C ASP A 16 -25.43 17.79 -10.20
N ILE A 17 -24.95 17.21 -11.31
CA ILE A 17 -23.79 17.74 -12.04
C ILE A 17 -24.19 19.00 -12.80
N SER A 18 -23.36 20.03 -12.71
CA SER A 18 -23.56 21.30 -13.41
C SER A 18 -22.31 21.73 -14.18
N GLU A 19 -22.47 22.64 -15.14
CA GLU A 19 -21.34 23.26 -15.86
C GLU A 19 -21.32 24.77 -15.70
N SER A 20 -20.12 25.35 -15.64
CA SER A 20 -19.89 26.79 -15.62
C SER A 20 -18.75 27.17 -16.57
N TRP A 21 -18.79 28.41 -17.08
CA TRP A 21 -17.75 28.95 -17.96
C TRP A 21 -16.75 29.78 -17.15
N ASP A 22 -15.47 29.40 -17.19
CA ASP A 22 -14.36 30.18 -16.69
C ASP A 22 -13.73 30.98 -17.85
N ALA A 23 -14.07 32.26 -17.89
CA ALA A 23 -13.61 33.19 -18.92
C ALA A 23 -12.10 33.48 -18.85
N GLN A 24 -11.48 33.35 -17.68
CA GLN A 24 -10.06 33.67 -17.49
C GLN A 24 -9.17 32.56 -18.07
N ALA A 25 -9.53 31.31 -17.81
CA ALA A 25 -8.82 30.15 -18.33
C ALA A 25 -9.36 29.64 -19.68
N LYS A 26 -10.47 30.22 -20.19
CA LYS A 26 -11.20 29.76 -21.38
C LYS A 26 -11.56 28.28 -21.30
N GLN A 27 -12.13 27.89 -20.17
CA GLN A 27 -12.44 26.50 -19.88
C GLN A 27 -13.87 26.33 -19.38
N ILE A 28 -14.44 25.17 -19.64
CA ILE A 28 -15.67 24.72 -19.00
C ILE A 28 -15.27 24.00 -17.71
N VAL A 29 -15.89 24.38 -16.60
CA VAL A 29 -15.75 23.70 -15.32
C VAL A 29 -17.00 22.87 -15.08
N VAL A 30 -16.85 21.56 -15.04
CA VAL A 30 -17.93 20.61 -14.74
C VAL A 30 -17.86 20.26 -13.26
N HIS A 31 -18.90 20.64 -12.52
CA HIS A 31 -19.01 20.53 -11.08
C HIS A 31 -19.67 19.22 -10.68
N ILE A 32 -18.96 18.39 -9.92
CA ILE A 32 -19.44 17.14 -9.33
C ILE A 32 -19.63 17.39 -7.83
N PRO A 33 -20.86 17.54 -7.34
CA PRO A 33 -21.10 17.65 -5.91
C PRO A 33 -20.83 16.31 -5.23
N LEU A 34 -20.03 16.33 -4.16
CA LEU A 34 -19.75 15.17 -3.33
C LEU A 34 -20.00 15.50 -1.86
N ASP A 35 -21.01 14.86 -1.29
CA ASP A 35 -21.25 14.88 0.14
C ASP A 35 -20.35 13.85 0.85
N ALA A 36 -19.26 14.36 1.43
CA ALA A 36 -18.28 13.60 2.21
C ALA A 36 -18.63 13.52 3.71
N THR A 37 -19.80 14.00 4.15
CA THR A 37 -20.18 13.98 5.57
C THR A 37 -20.66 12.59 6.03
N GLY A 38 -20.13 12.11 7.16
CA GLY A 38 -20.69 10.98 7.92
C GLY A 38 -20.75 9.60 7.23
N LYS A 39 -20.16 9.43 6.04
CA LYS A 39 -20.14 8.17 5.28
C LYS A 39 -18.81 7.45 5.43
N ASP A 40 -18.85 6.12 5.31
CA ASP A 40 -17.65 5.28 5.25
C ASP A 40 -16.75 5.70 4.07
N SER A 41 -15.45 5.78 4.33
CA SER A 41 -14.44 6.25 3.37
C SER A 41 -14.43 5.43 2.06
N SER A 42 -14.74 4.13 2.13
CA SER A 42 -14.90 3.27 0.95
C SER A 42 -16.09 3.67 0.09
N VAL A 43 -17.24 3.94 0.71
CA VAL A 43 -18.47 4.36 0.01
C VAL A 43 -18.27 5.72 -0.66
N ILE A 44 -17.56 6.64 0.00
CA ILE A 44 -17.20 7.94 -0.57
C ILE A 44 -16.28 7.74 -1.79
N ALA A 45 -15.26 6.88 -1.69
CA ALA A 45 -14.33 6.60 -2.79
C ALA A 45 -15.03 5.95 -4.00
N ASP A 46 -15.90 4.97 -3.79
CA ASP A 46 -16.66 4.32 -4.86
C ASP A 46 -17.62 5.32 -5.55
N THR A 47 -18.38 6.08 -4.76
CA THR A 47 -19.30 7.10 -5.28
C THR A 47 -18.57 8.16 -6.09
N LEU A 48 -17.41 8.59 -5.61
CA LEU A 48 -16.54 9.55 -6.29
C LEU A 48 -16.00 9.00 -7.61
N SER A 49 -15.54 7.74 -7.59
CA SER A 49 -15.03 7.06 -8.78
C SER A 49 -16.09 6.96 -9.87
N ASP A 50 -17.28 6.47 -9.52
CA ASP A 50 -18.39 6.32 -10.46
C ASP A 50 -18.83 7.67 -11.02
N SER A 51 -18.92 8.70 -10.17
CA SER A 51 -19.34 10.05 -10.57
C SER A 51 -18.34 10.69 -11.53
N VAL A 52 -17.04 10.61 -11.24
CA VAL A 52 -15.98 11.14 -12.11
C VAL A 52 -15.94 10.38 -13.43
N ILE A 53 -16.02 9.05 -13.42
CA ILE A 53 -16.01 8.24 -14.64
C ILE A 53 -17.21 8.58 -15.53
N ALA A 54 -18.41 8.66 -14.95
CA ALA A 54 -19.61 9.03 -15.69
C ALA A 54 -19.49 10.43 -16.31
N THR A 55 -18.96 11.39 -15.55
CA THR A 55 -18.73 12.77 -16.01
C THR A 55 -17.74 12.81 -17.16
N VAL A 56 -16.62 12.10 -17.05
CA VAL A 56 -15.59 12.02 -18.10
C VAL A 56 -16.18 11.45 -19.40
N GLN A 57 -17.00 10.40 -19.30
CA GLN A 57 -17.64 9.79 -20.47
C GLN A 57 -18.63 10.76 -21.13
N ALA A 58 -19.42 11.49 -20.34
CA ALA A 58 -20.34 12.50 -20.85
C ALA A 58 -19.61 13.68 -21.52
N VAL A 59 -18.48 14.14 -20.96
CA VAL A 59 -17.61 15.14 -21.61
C VAL A 59 -17.11 14.62 -22.96
N GLN A 60 -16.64 13.37 -23.01
CA GLN A 60 -16.16 12.75 -24.26
C GLN A 60 -17.27 12.52 -25.28
N ALA A 61 -18.51 12.32 -24.82
CA ALA A 61 -19.71 12.22 -25.67
C ALA A 61 -20.18 13.59 -26.19
N GLY A 62 -19.62 14.70 -25.69
CA GLY A 62 -20.00 16.05 -26.08
C GLY A 62 -21.29 16.54 -25.43
N GLU A 63 -21.63 16.01 -24.25
CA GLU A 63 -22.82 16.42 -23.48
C GLU A 63 -22.60 17.73 -22.69
N PHE A 64 -21.37 18.24 -22.67
CA PHE A 64 -20.97 19.50 -22.03
C PHE A 64 -20.42 20.50 -23.06
N GLY A 65 -20.56 21.80 -22.77
CA GLY A 65 -20.12 22.91 -23.62
C GLY A 65 -21.21 23.88 -24.06
N HIS A 66 -22.39 23.79 -23.45
CA HIS A 66 -23.50 24.72 -23.71
C HIS A 66 -23.22 26.12 -23.16
N THR A 67 -22.32 26.22 -22.18
CA THR A 67 -21.88 27.45 -21.54
C THR A 67 -20.76 28.20 -22.29
N ILE A 68 -20.19 27.64 -23.37
CA ILE A 68 -19.16 28.32 -24.16
C ILE A 68 -19.76 29.55 -24.88
N PRO A 69 -19.23 30.77 -24.67
CA PRO A 69 -19.68 31.95 -25.41
C PRO A 69 -19.39 31.86 -26.91
N GLU A 70 -20.26 32.45 -27.74
CA GLU A 70 -20.07 32.49 -29.19
C GLU A 70 -18.71 33.10 -29.59
N GLY A 71 -18.03 32.46 -30.53
CA GLY A 71 -16.73 32.92 -31.06
C GLY A 71 -15.50 32.46 -30.29
N VAL A 72 -15.65 31.69 -29.20
CA VAL A 72 -14.52 31.11 -28.47
C VAL A 72 -14.07 29.81 -29.14
N THR A 73 -12.78 29.74 -29.50
CA THR A 73 -12.13 28.55 -30.05
C THR A 73 -11.06 28.03 -29.10
N GLY A 74 -10.92 26.71 -29.00
CA GLY A 74 -9.88 26.06 -28.17
C GLY A 74 -10.23 26.02 -26.69
N ALA A 75 -11.52 25.99 -26.35
CA ALA A 75 -11.95 25.78 -24.96
C ALA A 75 -11.52 24.41 -24.45
N THR A 76 -11.02 24.36 -23.22
CA THR A 76 -10.66 23.13 -22.51
C THR A 76 -11.72 22.76 -21.49
N VAL A 77 -11.72 21.52 -21.02
CA VAL A 77 -12.64 21.06 -19.98
C VAL A 77 -11.85 20.73 -18.71
N ARG A 78 -12.40 21.14 -17.57
CA ARG A 78 -11.95 20.79 -16.23
C ARG A 78 -13.12 20.14 -15.49
N VAL A 79 -12.85 19.05 -14.80
CA VAL A 79 -13.78 18.42 -13.86
C VAL A 79 -13.41 18.86 -12.46
N GLN A 80 -14.35 19.46 -11.73
CA GLN A 80 -14.17 19.89 -10.36
C GLN A 80 -15.06 19.07 -9.43
N VAL A 81 -14.47 18.47 -8.41
CA VAL A 81 -15.19 17.78 -7.34
C VAL A 81 -15.40 18.76 -6.20
N ASP A 82 -16.65 19.09 -5.93
CA ASP A 82 -17.05 20.05 -4.90
C ASP A 82 -17.43 19.30 -3.63
N THR A 83 -16.63 19.43 -2.57
CA THR A 83 -16.78 18.65 -1.33
C THR A 83 -17.46 19.43 -0.20
N GLY A 84 -18.01 20.61 -0.52
CA GLY A 84 -18.52 21.56 0.47
C GLY A 84 -17.44 21.90 1.49
N THR A 85 -17.79 21.94 2.78
CA THR A 85 -16.88 22.26 3.88
C THR A 85 -16.08 21.07 4.40
N THR A 86 -16.30 19.87 3.85
CA THR A 86 -15.67 18.64 4.35
C THR A 86 -14.47 18.28 3.49
N ALA A 87 -13.31 18.14 4.12
CA ALA A 87 -12.11 17.66 3.45
C ALA A 87 -12.23 16.17 3.11
N LEU A 88 -11.71 15.78 1.95
CA LEU A 88 -11.64 14.37 1.56
C LEU A 88 -10.65 13.62 2.45
N GLY A 89 -11.03 12.40 2.86
CA GLY A 89 -10.13 11.45 3.49
C GLY A 89 -9.07 10.90 2.52
N GLU A 90 -8.12 10.13 3.04
CA GLU A 90 -6.98 9.61 2.25
C GLU A 90 -7.39 8.70 1.08
N LEU A 91 -8.39 7.84 1.28
CA LEU A 91 -8.83 6.87 0.25
C LEU A 91 -9.56 7.54 -0.94
N PRO A 92 -10.51 8.47 -0.73
CA PRO A 92 -11.06 9.28 -1.82
C PRO A 92 -9.99 10.10 -2.56
N ASN A 93 -9.02 10.68 -1.86
CA ASN A 93 -7.90 11.40 -2.49
C ASN A 93 -7.05 10.48 -3.38
N ARG A 94 -6.68 9.28 -2.88
CA ARG A 94 -5.97 8.27 -3.69
C ARG A 94 -6.74 7.86 -4.95
N THR A 95 -8.05 7.72 -4.81
CA THR A 95 -8.94 7.38 -5.93
C THR A 95 -8.91 8.48 -6.99
N LEU A 96 -8.95 9.75 -6.58
CA LEU A 96 -8.81 10.88 -7.49
C LEU A 96 -7.45 10.93 -8.19
N ASP A 97 -6.36 10.61 -7.49
CA ASP A 97 -5.03 10.58 -8.09
C ASP A 97 -4.92 9.50 -9.19
N ILE A 98 -5.50 8.31 -8.96
CA ILE A 98 -5.60 7.26 -9.97
C ILE A 98 -6.43 7.74 -11.17
N LEU A 99 -7.55 8.42 -10.92
CA LEU A 99 -8.41 8.95 -11.98
C LEU A 99 -7.73 10.07 -12.79
N ARG A 100 -6.97 10.95 -12.11
CA ARG A 100 -6.13 11.99 -12.75
C ARG A 100 -5.08 11.36 -13.66
N GLU A 101 -4.40 10.31 -13.19
CA GLU A 101 -3.42 9.60 -14.00
C GLU A 101 -4.06 8.95 -15.23
N ARG A 102 -5.23 8.33 -15.06
CA ARG A 102 -5.96 7.63 -16.12
C ARG A 102 -6.52 8.57 -17.19
N VAL A 103 -7.02 9.74 -16.80
CA VAL A 103 -7.54 10.76 -17.71
C VAL A 103 -6.39 11.54 -18.39
N GLY A 104 -5.25 11.64 -17.71
CA GLY A 104 -4.03 12.24 -18.22
C GLY A 104 -4.15 13.75 -18.45
N LYS A 105 -3.29 14.29 -19.31
CA LYS A 105 -3.24 15.75 -19.61
C LYS A 105 -4.44 16.26 -20.43
N SER A 106 -5.32 15.36 -20.88
CA SER A 106 -6.42 15.68 -21.79
C SER A 106 -7.58 16.39 -21.09
N MET A 107 -7.73 16.22 -19.77
CA MET A 107 -8.76 16.87 -18.97
C MET A 107 -8.31 16.96 -17.51
N GLU A 108 -8.37 18.15 -16.94
CA GLU A 108 -7.91 18.41 -15.58
C GLU A 108 -8.98 18.01 -14.55
N ILE A 109 -8.61 17.33 -13.47
CA ILE A 109 -9.52 17.00 -12.35
C ILE A 109 -9.05 17.71 -11.08
N THR A 110 -9.85 18.63 -10.56
CA THR A 110 -9.57 19.42 -9.35
C THR A 110 -10.54 19.08 -8.22
N VAL A 111 -10.12 19.33 -6.97
CA VAL A 111 -10.99 19.25 -5.79
C VAL A 111 -11.14 20.65 -5.25
N HIS A 112 -12.37 21.04 -4.95
CA HIS A 112 -12.69 22.30 -4.31
C HIS A 112 -13.41 22.03 -2.99
N THR A 113 -12.81 22.50 -1.90
CA THR A 113 -13.37 22.43 -0.55
C THR A 113 -13.56 23.86 -0.07
N GLU A 114 -14.79 24.20 0.29
CA GLU A 114 -15.13 25.50 0.86
C GLU A 114 -14.52 25.64 2.26
N PRO A 115 -13.92 26.79 2.59
CA PRO A 115 -13.44 27.05 3.94
C PRO A 115 -14.63 27.09 4.92
N LEU A 116 -14.51 26.40 6.06
CA LEU A 116 -15.49 26.45 7.14
C LEU A 116 -15.74 27.91 7.56
N PRO A 117 -17.00 28.35 7.76
CA PRO A 117 -17.29 29.68 8.27
C PRO A 117 -16.65 29.86 9.65
N GLU A 118 -15.90 30.96 9.82
CA GLU A 118 -15.24 31.34 11.06
C GLU A 118 -16.26 31.33 12.22
N GLY A 119 -16.14 30.38 13.16
CA GLY A 119 -16.97 30.34 14.38
C GLY A 119 -17.47 28.97 14.84
N THR A 120 -17.22 27.88 14.11
CA THR A 120 -17.55 26.52 14.61
C THR A 120 -16.38 26.00 15.45
N ILE A 121 -16.54 26.04 16.78
CA ILE A 121 -15.60 25.43 17.73
C ILE A 121 -15.76 23.91 17.59
N VAL A 122 -14.86 23.27 16.85
CA VAL A 122 -14.59 21.84 17.01
C VAL A 122 -13.63 21.76 18.19
N GLU A 123 -13.94 20.96 19.21
CA GLU A 123 -13.00 20.68 20.31
C GLU A 123 -11.66 20.25 19.70
N GLU A 124 -10.65 21.11 19.82
CA GLU A 124 -9.27 20.84 19.49
C GLU A 124 -8.76 19.73 20.42
N GLU A 125 -8.78 18.48 19.95
CA GLU A 125 -7.67 17.60 20.29
C GLU A 125 -6.43 18.20 19.64
N THR A 126 -5.56 18.74 20.49
CA THR A 126 -4.30 19.41 20.15
C THR A 126 -3.60 18.71 18.98
N PRO A 127 -3.34 19.40 17.86
CA PRO A 127 -2.56 18.82 16.78
C PRO A 127 -1.14 18.62 17.31
N ASN A 128 -0.71 17.35 17.39
CA ASN A 128 0.69 17.03 17.60
C ASN A 128 1.48 17.68 16.45
N GLU A 129 2.23 18.74 16.77
CA GLU A 129 3.30 19.27 15.93
C GLU A 129 4.37 18.19 15.76
N SER A 130 4.18 17.28 14.82
CA SER A 130 5.20 16.38 14.30
C SER A 130 4.68 15.73 13.03
N MET A 131 5.20 16.18 11.88
CA MET A 131 5.32 15.49 10.58
C MET A 131 4.87 16.34 9.39
N ILE A 132 5.63 17.40 9.12
CA ILE A 132 5.92 17.72 7.72
C ILE A 132 6.92 16.63 7.26
N PRO A 133 6.64 15.85 6.21
CA PRO A 133 7.57 14.82 5.74
C PRO A 133 8.88 15.50 5.31
N GLN A 134 9.94 15.26 6.08
CA GLN A 134 11.28 15.69 5.67
C GLN A 134 11.75 14.76 4.57
N ILE A 135 11.76 15.23 3.33
CA ILE A 135 12.35 14.49 2.23
C ILE A 135 13.88 14.48 2.44
N PRO A 136 14.51 13.34 2.75
CA PRO A 136 15.95 13.31 2.97
C PRO A 136 16.67 13.62 1.65
N ARG A 137 17.46 14.69 1.63
CA ARG A 137 18.29 15.08 0.47
C ARG A 137 19.57 14.26 0.33
N THR A 138 19.82 13.36 1.29
CA THR A 138 21.03 12.56 1.43
C THR A 138 20.66 11.16 1.91
N GLY A 139 21.24 10.13 1.29
CA GLY A 139 21.04 8.73 1.70
C GLY A 139 21.87 8.37 2.93
N ALA A 140 21.70 7.14 3.44
CA ALA A 140 22.38 6.60 4.62
C ALA A 140 23.92 6.69 4.59
N ASN A 141 24.50 6.86 3.39
CA ASN A 141 25.94 6.90 3.15
C ASN A 141 26.46 8.34 2.94
N GLY A 142 25.61 9.36 3.11
CA GLY A 142 25.94 10.78 2.90
C GLY A 142 25.90 11.25 1.44
N GLU A 143 25.54 10.38 0.49
CA GLU A 143 25.42 10.74 -0.93
C GLU A 143 24.14 11.53 -1.22
N LYS A 144 24.24 12.55 -2.10
CA LYS A 144 23.08 13.31 -2.56
C LYS A 144 22.17 12.43 -3.39
N LEU A 145 20.94 12.22 -2.92
CA LEU A 145 19.93 11.46 -3.64
C LEU A 145 19.33 12.34 -4.75
N GLY A 146 19.18 11.77 -5.95
CA GLY A 146 18.35 12.37 -6.99
C GLY A 146 16.89 12.44 -6.53
N LEU A 147 16.11 13.37 -7.09
CA LEU A 147 14.73 13.67 -6.67
C LEU A 147 13.83 12.41 -6.60
N TRP A 148 14.03 11.48 -7.51
CA TRP A 148 13.34 10.18 -7.56
C TRP A 148 13.78 9.22 -6.44
N ALA A 149 15.06 9.20 -6.08
CA ALA A 149 15.57 8.34 -5.01
C ALA A 149 15.19 8.89 -3.62
N SER A 150 15.14 10.22 -3.46
CA SER A 150 14.65 10.86 -2.23
C SER A 150 13.14 10.67 -2.03
N LEU A 151 12.36 10.66 -3.12
CA LEU A 151 10.92 10.35 -3.05
C LEU A 151 10.67 8.88 -2.74
N LYS A 152 11.46 7.97 -3.32
CA LYS A 152 11.37 6.54 -2.99
C LYS A 152 11.71 6.28 -1.51
N ALA A 153 12.80 6.86 -1.02
CA ALA A 153 13.18 6.75 0.39
C ALA A 153 12.12 7.37 1.34
N ALA A 154 11.58 8.55 1.00
CA ALA A 154 10.52 9.18 1.78
C ALA A 154 9.21 8.36 1.77
N ALA A 155 8.87 7.74 0.64
CA ALA A 155 7.70 6.86 0.54
C ALA A 155 7.90 5.55 1.32
N GLU A 156 9.12 5.01 1.35
CA GLU A 156 9.47 3.84 2.17
C GLU A 156 9.46 4.17 3.67
N GLU A 157 9.96 5.35 4.07
CA GLU A 157 9.90 5.86 5.45
C GLU A 157 8.46 6.15 5.88
N GLN A 158 7.64 6.77 5.03
CA GLN A 158 6.22 6.98 5.32
C GLN A 158 5.44 5.67 5.39
N ALA A 159 5.71 4.72 4.49
CA ALA A 159 5.10 3.39 4.57
C ALA A 159 5.50 2.67 5.87
N ALA A 160 6.75 2.80 6.30
CA ALA A 160 7.23 2.27 7.58
C ALA A 160 6.60 2.98 8.78
N GLN A 161 6.40 4.30 8.72
CA GLN A 161 5.73 5.09 9.77
C GLN A 161 4.24 4.76 9.88
N VAL A 162 3.54 4.62 8.75
CA VAL A 162 2.13 4.20 8.71
C VAL A 162 1.99 2.75 9.18
N GLN A 163 2.95 1.87 8.87
CA GLN A 163 3.00 0.53 9.45
C GLN A 163 3.27 0.54 10.96
N ALA A 164 4.12 1.44 11.45
CA ALA A 164 4.42 1.57 12.89
C ALA A 164 3.25 2.19 13.69
N GLN A 165 2.35 2.92 13.04
CA GLN A 165 1.16 3.53 13.66
C GLN A 165 -0.07 2.61 13.70
N GLN A 166 -0.08 1.51 12.93
CA GLN A 166 -1.10 0.49 13.10
C GLN A 166 -0.80 -0.34 14.37
N PRO A 167 -1.81 -0.67 15.19
CA PRO A 167 -1.57 -1.44 16.41
C PRO A 167 -0.85 -2.74 16.06
N ALA A 168 0.29 -2.97 16.71
CA ALA A 168 1.07 -4.18 16.54
C ALA A 168 0.19 -5.38 16.90
N LEU A 169 -0.01 -6.28 15.94
CA LEU A 169 -0.68 -7.55 16.22
C LEU A 169 0.22 -8.34 17.17
N THR A 170 -0.38 -8.98 18.16
CA THR A 170 0.32 -9.95 18.98
C THR A 170 0.55 -11.23 18.16
N PRO A 171 1.70 -11.89 18.28
CA PRO A 171 1.91 -13.20 17.67
C PRO A 171 0.83 -14.20 18.09
N THR A 172 0.49 -15.12 17.19
CA THR A 172 -0.45 -16.20 17.50
C THR A 172 0.08 -17.05 18.67
N GLU A 173 -0.80 -17.44 19.59
CA GLU A 173 -0.41 -18.30 20.72
C GLU A 173 -0.03 -19.71 20.25
N GLY A 174 0.95 -20.32 20.91
CA GLY A 174 1.40 -21.69 20.60
C GLY A 174 2.30 -21.81 19.37
N LEU A 175 2.92 -20.71 18.93
CA LEU A 175 3.97 -20.74 17.93
C LEU A 175 5.28 -21.21 18.56
N ASP A 176 5.79 -22.36 18.09
CA ASP A 176 7.05 -22.91 18.56
C ASP A 176 8.19 -22.50 17.60
N PRO A 177 9.30 -21.94 18.12
CA PRO A 177 10.45 -21.59 17.30
C PRO A 177 11.15 -22.84 16.77
N ALA A 178 11.86 -22.70 15.65
CA ALA A 178 12.61 -23.80 15.08
C ALA A 178 13.85 -24.11 15.94
N PHE A 179 14.20 -25.39 16.00
CA PHE A 179 15.43 -25.85 16.64
C PHE A 179 16.52 -26.02 15.59
N PHE A 180 17.76 -25.68 15.96
CA PHE A 180 18.91 -25.95 15.11
C PHE A 180 19.30 -27.42 15.16
N THR A 181 19.71 -27.92 14.01
CA THR A 181 20.34 -29.22 13.83
C THR A 181 21.66 -29.02 13.11
N TRP A 182 22.62 -29.90 13.35
CA TRP A 182 23.89 -29.88 12.63
C TRP A 182 23.77 -30.66 11.32
N ASP A 183 24.04 -29.99 10.20
CA ASP A 183 24.13 -30.58 8.88
C ASP A 183 25.60 -30.90 8.57
N GLU A 184 25.95 -32.19 8.61
CA GLU A 184 27.30 -32.67 8.33
C GLU A 184 27.70 -32.50 6.87
N GLU A 185 26.75 -32.58 5.93
CA GLU A 185 27.03 -32.52 4.50
C GLU A 185 27.40 -31.10 4.08
N ASN A 186 26.67 -30.12 4.61
CA ASN A 186 26.84 -28.70 4.26
C ASN A 186 27.70 -27.93 5.28
N ASN A 187 28.15 -28.59 6.34
CA ASN A 187 28.94 -27.98 7.40
C ASN A 187 28.24 -26.74 8.01
N ALA A 188 26.94 -26.87 8.30
CA ALA A 188 26.06 -25.76 8.66
C ALA A 188 25.10 -26.11 9.79
N LEU A 189 24.68 -25.09 10.55
CA LEU A 189 23.53 -25.22 11.45
C LEU A 189 22.26 -24.95 10.66
N ARG A 190 21.35 -25.93 10.60
CA ARG A 190 20.08 -25.84 9.88
C ARG A 190 18.91 -25.68 10.84
N ALA A 191 18.02 -24.74 10.56
CA ALA A 191 16.74 -24.60 11.22
C ALA A 191 15.62 -24.41 10.19
N GLU A 192 14.47 -25.02 10.45
CA GLU A 192 13.30 -24.98 9.59
C GLU A 192 12.09 -24.44 10.35
N ILE A 193 11.61 -23.28 9.93
CA ILE A 193 10.37 -22.69 10.42
C ILE A 193 9.28 -23.08 9.44
N VAL A 194 8.36 -23.94 9.86
CA VAL A 194 7.19 -24.33 9.06
C VAL A 194 5.95 -23.75 9.71
N LEU A 195 5.26 -22.83 9.02
CA LEU A 195 4.10 -22.13 9.52
C LEU A 195 2.86 -22.45 8.69
N LEU A 196 1.88 -23.09 9.31
CA LEU A 196 0.52 -23.22 8.76
C LEU A 196 -0.33 -22.03 9.23
N ALA A 197 -0.32 -20.95 8.46
CA ALA A 197 -1.05 -19.74 8.75
C ALA A 197 -2.50 -19.78 8.25
N LYS A 198 -3.33 -18.92 8.83
CA LYS A 198 -4.75 -18.78 8.46
C LYS A 198 -4.89 -18.13 7.08
N GLU A 199 -5.84 -18.61 6.30
CA GLU A 199 -6.17 -18.07 4.98
C GLU A 199 -6.46 -16.57 5.05
N ASN A 200 -5.92 -15.81 4.08
CA ASN A 200 -6.09 -14.36 3.94
C ASN A 200 -5.62 -13.54 5.16
N ALA A 201 -4.76 -14.09 6.01
CA ALA A 201 -4.29 -13.44 7.24
C ALA A 201 -2.93 -12.74 7.09
N ASP A 202 -2.66 -12.08 5.96
CA ASP A 202 -1.34 -11.54 5.58
C ASP A 202 -0.63 -10.75 6.71
N ARG A 203 -1.33 -9.84 7.39
CA ARG A 203 -0.74 -9.07 8.50
C ARG A 203 -0.37 -9.94 9.71
N GLN A 204 -1.20 -10.92 10.05
CA GLN A 204 -0.92 -11.83 11.16
C GLN A 204 0.23 -12.78 10.78
N THR A 205 0.21 -13.33 9.57
CA THR A 205 1.29 -14.17 9.03
C THR A 205 2.63 -13.44 9.07
N GLN A 206 2.66 -12.15 8.69
CA GLN A 206 3.86 -11.33 8.77
C GLN A 206 4.38 -11.21 10.22
N THR A 207 3.49 -10.95 11.18
CA THR A 207 3.84 -10.86 12.60
C THR A 207 4.38 -12.20 13.12
N ASP A 208 3.70 -13.30 12.81
CA ASP A 208 4.03 -14.64 13.28
C ASP A 208 5.38 -15.10 12.74
N ILE A 209 5.64 -14.89 11.44
CA ILE A 209 6.95 -15.17 10.83
C ILE A 209 8.04 -14.33 11.48
N ASN A 210 7.82 -13.04 11.69
CA ASN A 210 8.82 -12.18 12.31
C ASN A 210 9.17 -12.65 13.73
N HIS A 211 8.14 -13.00 14.51
CA HIS A 211 8.33 -13.55 15.85
C HIS A 211 9.12 -14.86 15.83
N LEU A 212 8.75 -15.81 14.97
CA LEU A 212 9.42 -17.10 14.85
C LEU A 212 10.88 -16.98 14.41
N VAL A 213 11.15 -16.12 13.43
CA VAL A 213 12.52 -15.85 12.96
C VAL A 213 13.37 -15.22 14.06
N GLU A 214 12.84 -14.22 14.77
CA GLU A 214 13.55 -13.56 15.88
C GLU A 214 13.87 -14.54 17.02
N GLN A 215 12.90 -15.35 17.44
CA GLN A 215 13.10 -16.35 18.49
C GLN A 215 14.10 -17.44 18.05
N THR A 216 13.99 -17.90 16.81
CA THR A 216 14.91 -18.90 16.24
C THR A 216 16.34 -18.35 16.22
N ILE A 217 16.55 -17.15 15.68
CA ILE A 217 17.88 -16.52 15.63
C ILE A 217 18.43 -16.26 17.04
N ALA A 218 17.60 -15.83 18.00
CA ALA A 218 18.03 -15.64 19.38
C ALA A 218 18.58 -16.94 20.00
N SER A 219 18.06 -18.11 19.60
CA SER A 219 18.51 -19.41 20.08
C SER A 219 19.91 -19.80 19.58
N LEU A 220 20.46 -19.17 18.52
CA LEU A 220 21.85 -19.39 18.07
C LEU A 220 22.88 -19.10 19.16
N GLY A 221 22.57 -18.14 20.04
CA GLY A 221 23.44 -17.77 21.15
C GLY A 221 23.45 -18.79 22.30
N ALA A 222 22.45 -19.68 22.35
CA ALA A 222 22.23 -20.59 23.46
C ALA A 222 23.32 -21.66 23.58
N PRO A 223 23.66 -22.11 24.80
CA PRO A 223 24.65 -23.16 25.02
C PRO A 223 24.33 -24.45 24.29
N ASP A 224 23.06 -24.86 24.25
CA ASP A 224 22.62 -26.11 23.63
C ASP A 224 22.84 -26.09 22.12
N THR A 225 22.51 -24.97 21.45
CA THR A 225 22.77 -24.79 20.02
C THR A 225 24.26 -24.80 19.70
N LYS A 226 25.09 -24.19 20.56
CA LYS A 226 26.55 -24.19 20.38
C LYS A 226 27.17 -25.58 20.55
N ALA A 227 26.57 -26.42 21.39
CA ALA A 227 27.03 -27.80 21.59
C ALA A 227 26.81 -28.69 20.36
N LEU A 228 25.94 -28.28 19.42
CA LEU A 228 25.73 -28.99 18.15
C LEU A 228 26.89 -28.83 17.18
N ILE A 229 27.73 -27.80 17.34
CA ILE A 229 28.81 -27.50 16.41
C ILE A 229 30.01 -28.41 16.73
N PRO A 230 30.49 -29.24 15.78
CA PRO A 230 31.65 -30.08 16.01
C PRO A 230 32.91 -29.28 16.38
N GLU A 231 33.73 -29.82 17.27
CA GLU A 231 34.97 -29.17 17.69
C GLU A 231 35.89 -28.87 16.50
N GLY A 232 36.41 -27.64 16.45
CA GLY A 232 37.31 -27.19 15.37
C GLY A 232 36.61 -26.50 14.20
N ASN A 233 35.28 -26.56 14.11
CA ASN A 233 34.51 -25.89 13.07
C ASN A 233 34.23 -24.43 13.43
N LYS A 234 35.11 -23.52 13.00
CA LYS A 234 34.97 -22.07 13.28
C LYS A 234 34.21 -21.33 12.17
N ASP A 235 34.19 -21.89 10.97
CA ASP A 235 33.67 -21.28 9.73
C ASP A 235 32.44 -22.03 9.18
N TYR A 236 31.53 -22.45 10.05
CA TYR A 236 30.25 -23.08 9.66
C TYR A 236 29.22 -22.05 9.13
N GLY A 237 28.37 -22.48 8.20
CA GLY A 237 27.23 -21.69 7.72
C GLY A 237 26.02 -21.83 8.66
N ILE A 238 25.02 -20.95 8.51
CA ILE A 238 23.72 -21.08 9.17
C ILE A 238 22.67 -21.08 8.07
N TRP A 239 21.83 -22.11 8.00
CA TRP A 239 20.76 -22.23 7.04
C TRP A 239 19.42 -22.11 7.75
N LEU A 240 18.68 -21.06 7.44
CA LEU A 240 17.35 -20.81 7.99
C LEU A 240 16.32 -20.88 6.87
N THR A 241 15.49 -21.91 6.90
CA THR A 241 14.39 -22.06 5.94
C THR A 241 13.08 -21.63 6.58
N VAL A 242 12.30 -20.80 5.88
CA VAL A 242 10.94 -20.42 6.28
C VAL A 242 9.96 -20.93 5.22
N ALA A 243 9.11 -21.88 5.62
CA ALA A 243 8.05 -22.44 4.79
C ALA A 243 6.68 -21.96 5.28
N VAL A 244 5.86 -21.40 4.40
CA VAL A 244 4.52 -20.88 4.72
C VAL A 244 3.54 -21.11 3.57
N ASN A 245 2.26 -21.28 3.90
CA ASN A 245 1.21 -21.56 2.92
C ASN A 245 0.82 -20.31 2.10
N ASP A 246 0.70 -20.49 0.78
CA ASP A 246 0.48 -19.44 -0.21
C ASP A 246 -0.79 -18.61 -0.02
N ASP A 247 -1.87 -19.25 0.41
CA ASP A 247 -3.19 -18.66 0.70
C ASP A 247 -3.20 -17.77 1.95
N ALA A 248 -2.14 -17.78 2.76
CA ALA A 248 -1.94 -16.87 3.89
C ALA A 248 -0.95 -15.73 3.60
N VAL A 249 -0.25 -15.77 2.45
CA VAL A 249 0.84 -14.86 2.10
C VAL A 249 0.37 -13.80 1.11
N GLY A 250 0.15 -12.59 1.61
CA GLY A 250 -0.16 -11.40 0.82
C GLY A 250 1.06 -10.50 0.57
N PRO A 251 0.85 -9.28 0.06
CA PRO A 251 1.93 -8.35 -0.30
C PRO A 251 2.83 -7.97 0.88
N LEU A 252 2.30 -7.91 2.11
CA LEU A 252 3.08 -7.49 3.27
C LEU A 252 4.05 -8.58 3.73
N THR A 253 3.57 -9.82 3.79
CA THR A 253 4.41 -10.98 4.12
C THR A 253 5.49 -11.18 3.06
N ARG A 254 5.15 -11.08 1.77
CA ARG A 254 6.15 -11.20 0.68
C ARG A 254 7.25 -10.16 0.79
N LYS A 255 6.89 -8.88 0.94
CA LYS A 255 7.86 -7.79 1.11
C LYS A 255 8.77 -8.05 2.31
N LYS A 256 8.23 -8.57 3.42
CA LYS A 256 9.02 -8.86 4.63
C LYS A 256 9.98 -10.04 4.42
N LEU A 257 9.55 -11.08 3.71
CA LEU A 257 10.40 -12.22 3.36
C LEU A 257 11.55 -11.79 2.43
N GLU A 258 11.25 -11.00 1.41
CA GLU A 258 12.26 -10.38 0.52
C GLU A 258 13.25 -9.50 1.31
N GLN A 259 12.76 -8.65 2.21
CA GLN A 259 13.62 -7.85 3.11
C GLN A 259 14.50 -8.73 4.01
N GLY A 260 14.02 -9.90 4.42
CA GLY A 260 14.80 -10.87 5.18
C GLY A 260 15.96 -11.43 4.37
N GLU A 261 15.71 -11.84 3.12
CA GLU A 261 16.75 -12.30 2.19
C GLU A 261 17.82 -11.22 1.97
N ASP A 262 17.41 -9.98 1.72
CA ASP A 262 18.32 -8.84 1.56
C ASP A 262 19.12 -8.54 2.84
N GLN A 263 18.50 -8.66 4.02
CA GLN A 263 19.14 -8.40 5.30
C GLN A 263 20.24 -9.42 5.62
N PHE A 264 20.06 -10.68 5.24
CA PHE A 264 21.04 -11.74 5.45
C PHE A 264 22.03 -11.90 4.30
N ALA A 265 21.83 -11.22 3.17
CA ALA A 265 22.74 -11.23 2.05
C ALA A 265 24.18 -10.84 2.47
N GLY A 266 25.14 -11.71 2.15
CA GLY A 266 26.55 -11.52 2.50
C GLY A 266 26.89 -11.78 3.97
N THR A 267 25.95 -12.28 4.77
CA THR A 267 26.20 -12.80 6.12
C THR A 267 26.51 -14.30 6.09
N ARG A 268 26.77 -14.90 7.25
CA ARG A 268 26.91 -16.37 7.39
C ARG A 268 25.57 -17.09 7.38
N VAL A 269 24.46 -16.36 7.37
CA VAL A 269 23.09 -16.89 7.35
C VAL A 269 22.62 -16.94 5.91
N ASP A 270 22.30 -18.14 5.45
CA ASP A 270 21.55 -18.39 4.22
C ASP A 270 20.06 -18.46 4.60
N PHE A 271 19.29 -17.48 4.14
CA PHE A 271 17.88 -17.34 4.45
C PHE A 271 17.06 -17.77 3.23
N VAL A 272 16.37 -18.90 3.35
CA VAL A 272 15.63 -19.52 2.24
C VAL A 272 14.14 -19.43 2.52
N VAL A 273 13.39 -18.90 1.56
CA VAL A 273 11.95 -18.74 1.66
C VAL A 273 11.23 -19.73 0.74
N MET A 274 10.29 -20.48 1.30
CA MET A 274 9.41 -21.41 0.59
C MET A 274 7.95 -20.99 0.78
N ILE A 275 7.29 -20.61 -0.31
CA ILE A 275 5.85 -20.32 -0.32
C ILE A 275 5.18 -21.44 -1.10
N GLU A 276 4.50 -22.33 -0.39
CA GLU A 276 3.97 -23.58 -0.93
C GLU A 276 2.46 -23.65 -0.76
N PRO A 277 1.74 -24.49 -1.51
CA PRO A 277 0.32 -24.74 -1.27
C PRO A 277 0.08 -25.23 0.16
N ARG A 278 -1.05 -24.83 0.78
CA ARG A 278 -1.45 -25.28 2.12
C ARG A 278 -1.26 -26.79 2.38
N ALA A 279 -1.66 -27.63 1.43
CA ALA A 279 -1.54 -29.08 1.55
C ALA A 279 -0.07 -29.56 1.69
N ALA A 280 0.88 -28.89 1.02
CA ALA A 280 2.30 -29.20 1.13
C ALA A 280 2.86 -28.80 2.51
N ILE A 281 2.42 -27.67 3.06
CA ILE A 281 2.80 -27.24 4.42
C ILE A 281 2.23 -28.19 5.47
N GLU A 282 0.98 -28.66 5.30
CA GLU A 282 0.39 -29.67 6.18
C GLU A 282 1.17 -31.00 6.14
N GLU A 283 1.67 -31.41 4.97
CA GLU A 283 2.53 -32.58 4.83
C GLU A 283 3.88 -32.39 5.53
N MET A 284 4.51 -31.21 5.39
CA MET A 284 5.76 -30.88 6.07
C MET A 284 5.64 -30.89 7.59
N LEU A 285 4.49 -30.47 8.14
CA LEU A 285 4.21 -30.52 9.58
C LEU A 285 3.85 -31.93 10.09
N ALA A 286 3.48 -32.85 9.21
CA ALA A 286 3.11 -34.22 9.55
C ALA A 286 4.31 -35.20 9.55
N GLY A 287 5.47 -34.75 9.05
CA GLY A 287 6.75 -35.49 9.06
C GLY A 287 7.43 -35.50 10.42
#